data_AF-A0A4U5MVH7-F1
#
_entry.id   AF-A0A4U5MVH7-F1
#
_cell.length_a   1.000
_cell.length_b   1.000
_cell.length_c   1.000
_cell.angle_alpha   90.00
_cell.angle_beta   90.00
_cell.angle_gamma   90.00
#
_symmetry.space_group_name_H-M   'P 1'
#
loop_
_entity.id
_entity.type
_entity.pdbx_description
1 polymer ?
#
loop_
_entity_poly.entity_id
_entity_poly.type
_entity_poly.pdbx_seq_one_letter_code
_entity_poly.pdbx_strand_id
1 'polypeptide(L)'
;MMESSEFRDGRYYLPVSLFKTGEDRTLQIGPWRLHDAEYITNPLFRVPMRNVVFVGGVPRTLRAVDIAHIFDRIYGPVVEAGVDTDLEHHYPKGAARITFVERSSYIRAISDRCIYISHCGTERLIDIKPYVLDDVPAMSVSATTATAKTRNSTVRTSNACSITVRLAGTTCTACCQSVRSTSQ
;
A
#
# COMPACT_ATOMS: atom_id res chain seq x y z
N MET A 1 13.96 1.60 36.61
CA MET A 1 12.72 2.40 36.60
C MET A 1 12.49 2.77 35.15
N MET A 2 11.45 2.24 34.48
CA MET A 2 11.14 2.68 33.11
C MET A 2 10.48 4.05 33.22
N GLU A 3 11.07 5.08 32.61
CA GLU A 3 10.42 6.38 32.47
C GLU A 3 9.13 6.26 31.65
N SER A 4 8.11 7.01 32.05
CA SER A 4 6.83 7.06 31.38
C SER A 4 6.99 7.56 29.94
N SER A 5 6.38 6.88 28.97
CA SER A 5 6.35 7.34 27.58
C SER A 5 5.60 8.67 27.46
N GLU A 6 6.16 9.60 26.70
CA GLU A 6 5.56 10.90 26.43
C GLU A 6 4.79 10.86 25.11
N PHE A 7 3.56 11.36 25.10
CA PHE A 7 2.78 11.54 23.88
C PHE A 7 2.76 13.03 23.49
N ARG A 8 3.37 13.37 22.36
CA ARG A 8 3.46 14.75 21.85
C ARG A 8 3.10 14.77 20.37
N ASP A 9 2.21 15.69 19.97
CA ASP A 9 1.82 15.90 18.57
C ASP A 9 1.39 14.62 17.81
N GLY A 10 0.64 13.73 18.49
CA GLY A 10 0.19 12.49 17.86
C GLY A 10 1.25 11.38 17.77
N ARG A 11 2.46 11.61 18.30
CA ARG A 11 3.59 10.67 18.25
C ARG A 11 4.00 10.26 19.67
N TYR A 12 4.49 9.03 19.79
CA TYR A 12 5.00 8.52 21.05
C TYR A 12 6.50 8.73 21.11
N TYR A 13 6.99 9.16 22.27
CA TYR A 13 8.39 9.39 22.54
C TYR A 13 8.77 8.62 23.80
N LEU A 14 9.87 7.87 23.72
CA LEU A 14 10.42 7.14 24.85
C LEU A 14 11.79 7.74 25.19
N PRO A 15 11.93 8.43 26.33
CA PRO A 15 13.24 8.78 26.85
C PRO A 15 13.96 7.49 27.28
N VAL A 16 15.22 7.38 26.88
CA VAL A 16 16.12 6.29 27.25
C VAL A 16 17.47 6.89 27.59
N SER A 17 17.88 6.68 28.84
CA SER A 17 19.26 6.91 29.27
C SER A 17 20.15 5.78 28.78
N LEU A 18 21.12 6.10 27.93
CA LEU A 18 22.07 5.13 27.42
C LEU A 18 23.10 4.81 28.52
N PHE A 19 22.96 3.65 29.17
CA PHE A 19 23.82 3.21 30.27
C PHE A 19 25.33 3.22 29.94
N LYS A 20 25.70 3.09 28.66
CA LYS A 20 27.10 3.07 28.20
C LYS A 20 27.73 4.45 28.01
N THR A 21 26.92 5.49 27.79
CA THR A 21 27.43 6.82 27.39
C THR A 21 26.97 7.92 28.35
N GLY A 22 25.99 7.63 29.23
CA GLY A 22 25.42 8.61 30.15
C GLY A 22 24.57 9.68 29.47
N GLU A 23 24.29 9.53 28.17
CA GLU A 23 23.48 10.45 27.38
C GLU A 23 22.01 10.02 27.41
N ASP A 24 21.12 10.98 27.64
CA ASP A 24 19.69 10.81 27.46
C ASP A 24 19.31 11.04 26.00
N ARG A 25 18.62 10.07 25.41
CA ARG A 25 18.07 10.18 24.06
C ARG A 25 16.57 9.96 24.11
N THR A 26 15.83 10.72 23.31
CA THR A 26 14.40 10.52 23.14
C THR A 26 14.15 9.80 21.82
N LEU A 27 13.64 8.57 21.90
CA LEU A 27 13.30 7.77 20.71
C LEU A 27 11.86 8.05 20.30
N GLN A 28 11.63 8.31 19.02
CA GLN A 28 10.28 8.36 18.47
C GLN A 28 9.78 6.94 18.19
N ILE A 29 8.64 6.59 18.75
CA ILE A 29 7.95 5.31 18.55
C ILE A 29 6.70 5.55 17.70
N GLY A 30 6.59 4.79 16.61
CA GLY A 30 5.40 4.73 15.77
C GLY A 30 4.68 3.40 15.97
N PRO A 31 3.72 3.29 16.90
CA PRO A 31 2.98 2.05 17.08
C PRO A 31 2.09 1.79 15.87
N TRP A 32 2.08 0.54 15.39
CA TRP A 32 1.15 0.10 14.35
C TRP A 32 -0.18 -0.31 14.99
N ARG A 33 -1.27 0.30 14.53
CA ARG A 33 -2.60 -0.06 15.01
C ARG A 33 -3.13 -1.21 14.16
N LEU A 34 -3.55 -2.29 14.79
CA LEU A 34 -4.10 -3.46 14.10
C LEU A 34 -5.34 -3.10 13.26
N HIS A 35 -6.16 -2.17 13.74
CA HIS A 35 -7.33 -1.68 13.00
C HIS A 35 -6.97 -0.92 11.70
N ASP A 36 -5.75 -0.40 11.58
CA ASP A 36 -5.31 0.29 10.36
C ASP A 36 -4.82 -0.69 9.27
N ALA A 37 -4.75 -1.99 9.59
CA ALA A 37 -4.31 -3.02 8.65
C ALA A 37 -5.41 -3.48 7.68
N GLU A 38 -6.69 -3.31 8.03
CA GLU A 38 -7.82 -3.77 7.22
C GLU A 38 -8.87 -2.67 7.06
N TYR A 39 -9.46 -2.59 5.88
CA TYR A 39 -10.55 -1.68 5.57
C TYR A 39 -11.57 -2.37 4.68
N ILE A 40 -12.83 -2.38 5.12
CA ILE A 40 -13.95 -2.95 4.38
C ILE A 40 -15.01 -1.87 4.22
N THR A 41 -15.36 -1.53 2.98
CA THR A 41 -16.36 -0.50 2.67
C THR A 41 -17.77 -0.96 3.04
N ASN A 42 -18.09 -2.23 2.79
CA ASN A 42 -19.38 -2.80 3.17
C ASN A 42 -19.25 -4.31 3.46
N PRO A 43 -19.45 -4.74 4.73
CA PRO A 43 -19.26 -6.12 5.15
C PRO A 43 -20.30 -7.11 4.58
N LEU A 44 -21.37 -6.62 3.94
CA LEU A 44 -22.39 -7.46 3.31
C LEU A 44 -22.02 -7.92 1.90
N PHE A 45 -21.03 -7.29 1.26
CA PHE A 45 -20.59 -7.68 -0.08
C PHE A 45 -19.63 -8.86 -0.01
N ARG A 46 -19.99 -9.97 -0.67
CA ARG A 46 -19.05 -11.06 -0.90
C ARG A 46 -17.95 -10.60 -1.84
N VAL A 47 -16.72 -10.64 -1.36
CA VAL A 47 -15.51 -10.19 -2.05
C VAL A 47 -15.18 -11.15 -3.21
N PRO A 48 -15.28 -10.73 -4.48
CA PRO A 48 -14.96 -11.61 -5.60
C PRO A 48 -13.44 -11.79 -5.72
N MET A 49 -12.93 -13.01 -5.47
CA MET A 49 -11.48 -13.31 -5.53
C MET A 49 -10.82 -13.02 -6.89
N ARG A 50 -11.61 -12.89 -7.96
CA ARG A 50 -11.15 -12.63 -9.33
C ARG A 50 -10.74 -11.18 -9.61
N ASN A 51 -11.09 -10.24 -8.73
CA ASN A 51 -10.84 -8.79 -8.92
C ASN A 51 -9.84 -8.25 -7.87
N VAL A 52 -8.94 -9.12 -7.39
CA VAL A 52 -7.95 -8.77 -6.37
C VAL A 52 -6.64 -8.40 -7.06
N VAL A 53 -6.05 -7.28 -6.62
CA VAL A 53 -4.70 -6.87 -7.03
C VAL A 53 -3.77 -6.89 -5.84
N PHE A 54 -2.53 -7.28 -6.10
CA PHE A 54 -1.42 -7.17 -5.17
C PHE A 54 -0.66 -5.88 -5.44
N VAL A 55 -0.37 -5.14 -4.37
CA VAL A 55 0.26 -3.82 -4.43
C VAL A 55 1.53 -3.86 -3.58
N GLY A 56 2.69 -3.66 -4.20
CA GLY A 56 4.00 -3.66 -3.54
C GLY A 56 4.61 -2.27 -3.43
N GLY A 57 5.48 -2.04 -2.45
CA GLY A 57 6.16 -0.74 -2.27
C GLY A 57 5.35 0.28 -1.47
N VAL A 58 4.32 -0.18 -0.75
CA VAL A 58 3.45 0.64 0.07
C VAL A 58 4.23 1.18 1.29
N PRO A 59 4.19 2.50 1.58
CA PRO A 59 4.79 3.04 2.79
C PRO A 59 4.20 2.41 4.05
N ARG A 60 5.03 2.01 5.03
CA ARG A 60 4.56 1.42 6.29
C ARG A 60 3.70 2.34 7.15
N THR A 61 3.71 3.65 6.87
CA THR A 61 2.86 4.64 7.54
C THR A 61 1.47 4.76 6.93
N LEU A 62 1.25 4.18 5.74
CA LEU A 62 0.01 4.28 5.00
C LEU A 62 -0.98 3.23 5.49
N ARG A 63 -2.20 3.66 5.82
CA ARG A 63 -3.25 2.80 6.38
C ARG A 63 -4.11 2.18 5.27
N ALA A 64 -4.76 1.05 5.55
CA ALA A 64 -5.65 0.37 4.62
C ALA A 64 -6.76 1.30 4.07
N VAL A 65 -7.34 2.14 4.92
CA VAL A 65 -8.36 3.14 4.53
C VAL A 65 -7.84 4.17 3.53
N ASP A 66 -6.60 4.63 3.70
CA ASP A 66 -6.02 5.62 2.81
C ASP A 66 -5.70 4.99 1.45
N ILE A 67 -5.22 3.74 1.43
CA ILE A 67 -5.01 2.94 0.22
C ILE A 67 -6.34 2.77 -0.53
N ALA A 68 -7.41 2.39 0.17
CA ALA A 68 -8.72 2.22 -0.43
C ALA A 68 -9.20 3.51 -1.10
N HIS A 69 -9.15 4.65 -0.40
CA HIS A 69 -9.57 5.94 -0.95
C HIS A 69 -8.74 6.41 -2.16
N ILE A 70 -7.45 6.10 -2.18
CA ILE A 70 -6.57 6.41 -3.31
C ILE A 70 -7.01 5.61 -4.54
N PHE A 71 -7.14 4.29 -4.40
CA PHE A 71 -7.49 3.42 -5.51
C PHE A 71 -8.94 3.62 -5.98
N ASP A 72 -9.84 3.94 -5.04
CA ASP A 72 -11.23 4.31 -5.31
C ASP A 72 -11.34 5.48 -6.29
N ARG A 73 -10.53 6.53 -6.07
CA ARG A 73 -10.54 7.75 -6.89
C ARG A 73 -9.90 7.59 -8.27
N ILE A 74 -8.90 6.71 -8.40
CA ILE A 74 -8.13 6.56 -9.65
C ILE A 74 -8.80 5.54 -10.58
N TYR A 75 -9.14 4.38 -10.03
CA TYR A 75 -9.58 3.21 -10.79
C TYR A 75 -11.09 2.99 -10.69
N GLY A 76 -11.69 3.29 -9.54
CA GLY A 76 -13.10 3.08 -9.25
C GLY A 76 -13.31 2.23 -7.98
N PRO A 77 -14.56 1.86 -7.69
CA PRO A 77 -14.99 1.46 -6.35
C PRO A 77 -14.26 0.24 -5.77
N VAL A 78 -13.73 0.41 -4.56
CA VAL A 78 -13.00 -0.61 -3.78
C VAL A 78 -13.91 -1.21 -2.69
N VAL A 79 -13.97 -2.54 -2.63
CA VAL A 79 -14.73 -3.29 -1.59
C VAL A 79 -13.91 -3.40 -0.32
N GLU A 80 -12.66 -3.81 -0.47
CA GLU A 80 -11.75 -4.18 0.61
C GLU A 80 -10.33 -3.75 0.26
N ALA A 81 -9.60 -3.25 1.25
CA ALA A 81 -8.17 -3.08 1.21
C ALA A 81 -7.56 -3.64 2.49
N GLY A 82 -6.47 -4.39 2.35
CA GLY A 82 -5.72 -4.97 3.47
C GLY A 82 -4.24 -4.77 3.29
N VAL A 83 -3.55 -4.25 4.30
CA VAL A 83 -2.09 -4.19 4.35
C VAL A 83 -1.57 -5.58 4.70
N ASP A 84 -0.58 -6.05 3.94
CA ASP A 84 0.10 -7.31 4.22
C ASP A 84 0.96 -7.15 5.48
N THR A 85 0.54 -7.81 6.55
CA THR A 85 1.26 -7.85 7.83
C THR A 85 1.92 -9.20 8.05
N ASP A 86 3.06 -9.21 8.73
CA ASP A 86 3.72 -10.45 9.15
C ASP A 86 2.83 -11.29 10.07
N LEU A 87 2.84 -12.62 9.91
CA LEU A 87 1.96 -13.54 10.65
C LEU A 87 2.30 -13.59 12.15
N GLU A 88 3.58 -13.45 12.50
CA GLU A 88 4.03 -13.52 13.89
C GLU A 88 3.93 -12.14 14.55
N HIS A 89 4.35 -11.09 13.85
CA HIS A 89 4.53 -9.76 14.45
C HIS A 89 3.40 -8.77 14.14
N HIS A 90 2.45 -9.13 13.27
CA HIS A 90 1.37 -8.26 12.80
C HIS A 90 1.88 -6.89 12.29
N TYR A 91 3.12 -6.88 11.79
CA TYR A 91 3.81 -5.66 11.39
C TYR A 91 3.77 -5.50 9.87
N PRO A 92 3.52 -4.29 9.33
CA PRO A 92 3.34 -4.08 7.91
C PRO A 92 4.60 -4.36 7.11
N LYS A 93 4.49 -5.25 6.12
CA LYS A 93 5.59 -5.65 5.23
C LYS A 93 5.83 -4.64 4.10
N GLY A 94 4.91 -3.68 3.92
CA GLY A 94 4.96 -2.70 2.83
C GLY A 94 4.33 -3.21 1.53
N ALA A 95 3.38 -4.12 1.66
CA ALA A 95 2.52 -4.57 0.58
C ALA A 95 1.06 -4.47 1.01
N ALA A 96 0.14 -4.50 0.06
CA ALA A 96 -1.28 -4.48 0.29
C ALA A 96 -2.04 -5.30 -0.76
N ARG A 97 -3.21 -5.78 -0.38
CA ARG A 97 -4.20 -6.45 -1.23
C ARG A 97 -5.40 -5.52 -1.37
N ILE A 98 -5.90 -5.37 -2.58
CA ILE A 98 -7.05 -4.50 -2.87
C ILE A 98 -8.02 -5.26 -3.72
N THR A 99 -9.29 -5.23 -3.35
CA THR A 99 -10.37 -5.86 -4.12
C THR A 99 -11.33 -4.82 -4.68
N PHE A 100 -11.53 -4.84 -6.00
CA PHE A 100 -12.47 -3.96 -6.68
C PHE A 100 -13.87 -4.57 -6.80
N VAL A 101 -14.88 -3.71 -6.76
CA VAL A 101 -16.27 -4.09 -7.08
C VAL A 101 -16.36 -4.53 -8.54
N GLU A 102 -15.83 -3.71 -9.44
CA GLU A 102 -15.97 -3.88 -10.89
C GLU A 102 -14.71 -4.48 -11.54
N ARG A 103 -14.94 -5.30 -12.58
CA ARG A 103 -13.84 -5.83 -13.42
C ARG A 103 -13.13 -4.73 -14.22
N SER A 104 -13.85 -3.68 -14.58
CA SER A 104 -13.32 -2.50 -15.29
C SER A 104 -12.20 -1.82 -14.48
N SER A 105 -12.41 -1.58 -13.19
CA SER A 105 -11.42 -1.00 -12.27
C SER A 105 -10.20 -1.90 -12.10
N TYR A 106 -10.40 -3.21 -11.98
CA TYR A 106 -9.33 -4.20 -11.96
C TYR A 106 -8.45 -4.14 -13.22
N ILE A 107 -9.06 -4.18 -14.41
CA ILE A 107 -8.32 -4.14 -15.68
C ILE A 107 -7.51 -2.84 -15.79
N ARG A 108 -8.08 -1.70 -15.37
CA ARG A 108 -7.38 -0.41 -15.38
C ARG A 108 -6.18 -0.39 -14.43
N ALA A 109 -6.32 -0.93 -13.22
CA ALA A 109 -5.22 -1.01 -12.25
C ALA A 109 -4.06 -1.87 -12.78
N ILE A 110 -4.36 -3.04 -13.36
CA ILE A 110 -3.34 -3.91 -13.98
C ILE A 110 -2.72 -3.28 -15.23
N SER A 111 -3.49 -2.50 -16.00
CA SER A 111 -2.96 -1.82 -17.20
C SER A 111 -1.91 -0.77 -16.85
N ASP A 112 -2.09 -0.05 -15.73
CA ASP A 112 -1.17 1.01 -15.32
C ASP A 112 0.14 0.48 -14.74
N ARG A 113 0.14 -0.74 -14.17
CA ARG A 113 1.29 -1.49 -13.60
C ARG A 113 2.01 -0.82 -12.43
N CYS A 114 2.28 0.48 -12.48
CA CYS A 114 2.99 1.21 -11.45
C CYS A 114 2.39 2.61 -11.24
N ILE A 115 2.31 3.06 -9.99
CA ILE A 115 1.85 4.40 -9.62
C ILE A 115 2.79 5.06 -8.61
N TYR A 116 2.97 6.37 -8.69
CA TYR A 116 3.70 7.13 -7.68
C TYR A 116 2.74 7.64 -6.62
N ILE A 117 3.00 7.30 -5.36
CA ILE A 117 2.29 7.85 -4.20
C ILE A 117 3.26 8.71 -3.40
N SER A 118 2.93 9.99 -3.27
CA SER A 118 3.60 10.94 -2.38
C SER A 118 2.90 10.89 -1.02
N HIS A 119 3.56 10.36 0.02
CA HIS A 119 3.06 10.32 1.40
C HIS A 119 4.03 11.05 2.33
N CYS A 120 3.55 12.06 3.06
CA CYS A 120 4.30 12.84 4.05
C CYS A 120 5.66 13.33 3.53
N GLY A 121 5.66 13.90 2.32
CA GLY A 121 6.86 14.44 1.67
C GLY A 121 7.79 13.41 1.03
N THR A 122 7.47 12.11 1.10
CA THR A 122 8.23 11.06 0.40
C THR A 122 7.43 10.50 -0.76
N GLU A 123 7.99 10.52 -1.96
CA GLU A 123 7.42 9.83 -3.12
C GLU A 123 7.90 8.38 -3.18
N ARG A 124 6.97 7.45 -3.36
CA ARG A 124 7.26 6.04 -3.55
C ARG A 124 6.56 5.53 -4.79
N LEU A 125 7.32 4.76 -5.59
CA LEU A 125 6.76 3.98 -6.67
C LEU A 125 6.14 2.73 -6.09
N ILE A 126 4.93 2.45 -6.51
CA ILE A 126 4.13 1.31 -6.10
C ILE A 126 3.89 0.44 -7.32
N ASP A 127 4.14 -0.85 -7.17
CA ASP A 127 3.93 -1.86 -8.20
C ASP A 127 2.58 -2.55 -8.00
N ILE A 128 1.83 -2.70 -9.08
CA ILE A 128 0.51 -3.34 -9.13
C ILE A 128 0.65 -4.64 -9.93
N LYS A 129 0.27 -5.75 -9.32
CA LYS A 129 0.31 -7.09 -9.90
C LYS A 129 -1.04 -7.78 -9.76
N PRO A 130 -1.45 -8.62 -10.73
CA PRO A 130 -2.62 -9.45 -10.55
C PRO A 130 -2.39 -10.42 -9.39
N TYR A 131 -3.40 -10.61 -8.55
CA TYR A 131 -3.34 -11.62 -7.51
C TYR A 131 -3.54 -13.00 -8.15
N VAL A 132 -2.51 -13.84 -8.09
CA VAL A 132 -2.57 -15.21 -8.61
C VAL A 132 -2.86 -16.13 -7.43
N LEU A 133 -3.96 -16.87 -7.51
CA LEU A 133 -4.18 -18.05 -6.67
C LEU A 133 -3.52 -19.24 -7.38
N ASP A 134 -2.68 -20.00 -6.69
CA ASP A 134 -1.86 -21.06 -7.30
C ASP A 134 -2.65 -22.27 -7.86
N ASP A 135 -3.99 -22.29 -7.80
CA ASP A 135 -4.81 -23.44 -8.23
C ASP A 135 -5.97 -23.08 -9.17
N VAL A 136 -5.72 -22.33 -10.25
CA VAL A 136 -6.71 -22.21 -11.35
C VAL A 136 -6.02 -22.41 -12.70
N PRO A 137 -6.33 -23.49 -13.44
CA PRO A 137 -5.80 -23.68 -14.79
C PRO A 137 -6.16 -22.49 -15.67
N ALA A 138 -5.14 -21.92 -16.32
CA ALA A 138 -5.24 -20.72 -17.14
C ALA A 138 -6.25 -20.90 -18.28
N MET A 139 -7.44 -20.30 -18.15
CA MET A 139 -8.24 -19.95 -19.31
C MET A 139 -7.68 -18.64 -19.89
N SER A 140 -7.05 -18.76 -21.05
CA SER A 140 -6.46 -17.66 -21.81
C SER A 140 -7.47 -16.52 -22.02
N VAL A 141 -7.16 -15.32 -21.53
CA VAL A 141 -7.87 -14.10 -21.92
C VAL A 141 -6.89 -13.22 -22.70
N SER A 142 -7.23 -13.01 -23.96
CA SER A 142 -6.48 -12.21 -24.93
C SER A 142 -6.27 -10.79 -24.43
N ALA A 143 -5.02 -10.32 -24.45
CA ALA A 143 -4.67 -8.94 -24.14
C ALA A 143 -5.33 -8.00 -25.15
N THR A 144 -6.17 -7.08 -24.67
CA THR A 144 -6.66 -5.95 -25.49
C THR A 144 -5.95 -4.69 -25.03
N THR A 145 -5.31 -4.01 -25.98
CA THR A 145 -4.54 -2.79 -25.78
C THR A 145 -5.42 -1.67 -25.22
N ALA A 146 -5.07 -1.12 -24.06
CA ALA A 146 -5.76 0.01 -23.45
C ALA A 146 -4.94 1.30 -23.60
N THR A 147 -5.58 2.35 -24.12
CA THR A 147 -5.00 3.69 -24.24
C THR A 147 -5.08 4.41 -22.89
N ALA A 148 -3.94 4.65 -22.24
CA ALA A 148 -3.88 5.30 -20.92
C ALA A 148 -4.09 6.83 -21.04
N LYS A 149 -4.97 7.39 -20.21
CA LYS A 149 -5.23 8.83 -20.09
C LYS A 149 -4.61 9.34 -18.79
N THR A 150 -3.70 10.32 -18.88
CA THR A 150 -3.05 10.94 -17.72
C THR A 150 -4.08 11.63 -16.82
N ARG A 151 -4.24 11.15 -15.58
CA ARG A 151 -5.03 11.79 -14.53
C ARG A 151 -4.18 11.91 -13.27
N ASN A 152 -4.04 13.13 -12.75
CA ASN A 152 -3.44 13.38 -11.44
C ASN A 152 -4.57 13.53 -10.42
N SER A 153 -4.45 12.89 -9.26
CA SER A 153 -5.44 13.01 -8.19
C SER A 153 -4.77 13.33 -6.86
N THR A 154 -5.39 14.22 -6.09
CA THR A 154 -4.92 14.62 -4.76
C THR A 154 -5.94 14.16 -3.73
N VAL A 155 -5.50 13.45 -2.70
CA VAL A 155 -6.32 12.96 -1.59
C VAL A 155 -5.81 13.61 -0.30
N ARG A 156 -6.68 14.37 0.38
CA ARG A 156 -6.40 14.89 1.72
C ARG A 156 -6.90 13.86 2.74
N THR A 157 -6.02 13.39 3.61
CA THR A 157 -6.40 12.50 4.73
C THR A 157 -6.63 13.32 6.00
N SER A 158 -7.28 12.71 7.00
CA SER A 158 -7.69 13.35 8.26
C SER A 158 -6.53 13.79 9.17
N ASN A 159 -5.30 13.35 8.89
CA ASN A 159 -4.15 13.55 9.78
C ASN A 159 -3.01 14.23 9.04
N ALA A 160 -2.96 15.57 9.02
CA ALA A 160 -1.82 16.46 8.68
C ALA A 160 -0.95 16.16 7.42
N CYS A 161 -1.26 15.14 6.63
CA CYS A 161 -0.39 14.58 5.60
C CYS A 161 -1.19 14.43 4.30
N SER A 162 -0.84 15.27 3.32
CA SER A 162 -1.43 15.22 1.98
C SER A 162 -0.87 14.03 1.21
N ILE A 163 -1.75 13.24 0.60
CA ILE A 163 -1.35 12.16 -0.30
C ILE A 163 -1.62 12.59 -1.74
N THR A 164 -0.59 12.55 -2.57
CA THR A 164 -0.71 12.87 -4.00
C THR A 164 -0.37 11.64 -4.81
N VAL A 165 -1.14 11.37 -5.87
CA VAL A 165 -0.90 10.22 -6.74
C VAL A 165 -0.72 10.65 -8.18
N ARG A 166 0.34 10.13 -8.80
CA ARG A 166 0.70 10.36 -10.20
C ARG A 166 0.86 9.02 -10.90
N LEU A 167 0.21 8.85 -12.05
CA LEU A 167 0.44 7.68 -12.90
C LEU A 167 1.86 7.74 -13.45
N ALA A 168 2.60 6.62 -13.37
CA ALA A 168 3.88 6.52 -14.04
C ALA A 168 3.62 6.59 -15.55
N GLY A 169 4.11 7.64 -16.21
CA GLY A 169 4.07 7.72 -17.68
C GLY A 169 4.70 6.47 -18.30
N THR A 170 4.25 6.10 -19.50
CA THR A 170 4.52 4.85 -20.25
C THR A 170 6.00 4.51 -20.54
N THR A 171 6.96 5.19 -19.92
CA THR A 171 8.40 4.93 -20.01
C THR A 171 8.91 4.27 -18.74
N CYS A 172 8.35 3.13 -18.34
CA CYS A 172 8.96 2.28 -17.30
C CYS A 172 9.62 1.07 -17.94
N THR A 173 10.69 1.31 -18.71
CA THR A 173 11.55 0.24 -19.26
C THR A 173 12.54 -0.29 -18.19
N ALA A 174 12.56 0.29 -16.99
CA ALA A 174 13.62 0.04 -16.00
C ALA A 174 13.25 -0.84 -14.79
N CYS A 175 11.99 -1.26 -14.58
CA CYS A 175 11.61 -2.02 -13.37
C CYS A 175 11.35 -3.53 -13.59
N CYS A 176 11.36 -4.02 -14.83
CA CYS A 176 11.08 -5.44 -15.14
C CYS A 176 12.32 -6.34 -15.31
N GLN A 177 13.54 -5.87 -15.03
CA GLN A 177 14.74 -6.73 -15.07
C GLN A 177 15.37 -6.87 -13.68
N SER A 178 14.71 -7.62 -12.81
CA SER A 178 15.42 -8.30 -11.72
C SER A 178 14.73 -9.63 -11.41
N VAL A 179 14.72 -10.51 -12.42
CA VAL A 179 14.76 -11.96 -12.21
C VAL A 179 15.68 -12.53 -13.29
N ARG A 180 16.99 -12.31 -13.15
CA ARG A 180 17.95 -13.25 -13.73
C ARG A 180 18.28 -14.25 -12.64
N SER A 181 17.80 -15.47 -12.87
CA SER A 181 18.26 -16.71 -12.27
C SER A 181 19.76 -16.66 -12.00
N THR A 182 20.16 -16.72 -10.73
CA THR A 182 21.48 -17.19 -10.36
C THR A 182 21.31 -18.67 -10.04
N SER A 183 21.50 -19.51 -11.06
CA SER A 183 21.78 -20.93 -10.88
C SER A 183 23.28 -21.12 -11.08
N GLN A 184 23.99 -21.44 -10.00
CA GLN A 184 25.16 -22.30 -10.08
C GLN A 184 24.75 -23.67 -9.55
#